data_AF-A0A258ADU6-F1
#
_entry.id   AF-A0A258ADU6-F1
#
_cell.length_a   1.000
_cell.length_b   1.000
_cell.length_c   1.000
_cell.angle_alpha   90.00
_cell.angle_beta   90.00
_cell.angle_gamma   90.00
#
_symmetry.space_group_name_H-M   'P 1'
#
loop_
_entity.id
_entity.type
_entity.pdbx_description
1 polymer ?
#
loop_
_entity_poly.entity_id
_entity_poly.type
_entity_poly.pdbx_seq_one_letter_code
_entity_poly.pdbx_strand_id
1 'polypeptide(L)'
;LKAGILTAEEQQQIETGLLAIRQVIESGNFEFKESLEDVHMNIESELTRRIGPAGAKLHTARSRNDQVATDVRLYCRAEINRILDLISAMQAALIECAERGGNTVMPGYTHLQRGQPVLFAHHLLAYVEMLARDSDRLTDCRKRLNVMPLGSGALAGSTIIIDREFVAQQLGFASVTQNSMDAVSDRDFVAELLFTISLLGVHLSRLSEDVILWASAEFGFVSLSDALTTGSSLMPQKKNPDVAELTRGKSARLIGNLMSILTLLKGLPMTYNRDLQEDKEPLFDSIDTIDIALKVFTEMITGMDVNRANTTAAASDPMLLATDLADYLVNHAVPFRQAHEVIGKLV
;
A
#
# COMPACT_ATOMS: atom_id res chain seq x y z
N LEU A 1 -13.25 -5.31 36.51
CA LEU A 1 -14.27 -4.38 37.02
C LEU A 1 -15.64 -4.54 36.36
N LYS A 2 -15.87 -4.16 35.09
CA LYS A 2 -17.22 -4.20 34.47
C LYS A 2 -17.88 -5.59 34.42
N ALA A 3 -17.11 -6.63 34.08
CA ALA A 3 -17.59 -8.01 34.05
C ALA A 3 -17.49 -8.74 35.41
N GLY A 4 -17.08 -8.04 36.48
CA GLY A 4 -16.93 -8.64 37.82
C GLY A 4 -15.75 -9.61 38.01
N ILE A 5 -14.86 -9.76 37.02
CA ILE A 5 -13.77 -10.76 37.03
C ILE A 5 -12.50 -10.26 37.75
N LEU A 6 -12.15 -8.99 37.51
CA LEU A 6 -10.96 -8.34 38.04
C LEU A 6 -11.34 -7.32 39.12
N THR A 7 -10.59 -7.29 40.21
CA THR A 7 -10.64 -6.19 41.20
C THR A 7 -10.00 -4.91 40.63
N ALA A 8 -10.20 -3.78 41.31
CA ALA A 8 -9.58 -2.51 40.91
C ALA A 8 -8.05 -2.56 41.04
N GLU A 9 -7.55 -3.22 42.09
CA GLU A 9 -6.13 -3.41 42.31
C GLU A 9 -5.49 -4.28 41.22
N GLU A 10 -6.13 -5.40 40.86
CA GLU A 10 -5.64 -6.28 39.78
C GLU A 10 -5.61 -5.55 38.43
N GLN A 11 -6.63 -4.75 38.12
CA GLN A 11 -6.64 -3.93 36.91
C GLN A 11 -5.46 -2.94 36.90
N GLN A 12 -5.24 -2.20 37.99
CA GLN A 12 -4.14 -1.25 38.09
C GLN A 12 -2.77 -1.93 37.93
N GLN A 13 -2.60 -3.11 38.53
CA GLN A 13 -1.38 -3.91 38.39
C GLN A 13 -1.15 -4.34 36.94
N ILE A 14 -2.19 -4.85 36.26
CA ILE A 14 -2.13 -5.25 34.85
C ILE A 14 -1.78 -4.07 33.95
N GLU A 15 -2.47 -2.94 34.08
CA GLU A 15 -2.22 -1.73 33.28
C GLU A 15 -0.79 -1.22 33.46
N THR A 16 -0.35 -1.08 34.71
CA THR A 16 1.01 -0.62 35.03
C THR A 16 2.07 -1.60 34.50
N GLY A 17 1.83 -2.91 34.65
CA GLY A 17 2.70 -3.95 34.16
C GLY A 17 2.83 -3.93 32.62
N LEU A 18 1.72 -3.79 31.91
CA LEU A 18 1.69 -3.70 30.44
C LEU A 18 2.41 -2.44 29.94
N LEU A 19 2.20 -1.28 30.58
CA LEU A 19 2.91 -0.04 30.23
C LEU A 19 4.42 -0.18 30.46
N ALA A 20 4.84 -0.82 31.55
CA ALA A 20 6.25 -1.09 31.80
C ALA A 20 6.84 -2.10 30.79
N ILE A 21 6.07 -3.08 30.32
CA ILE A 21 6.50 -4.00 29.25
C ILE A 21 6.71 -3.24 27.95
N ARG A 22 5.73 -2.39 27.58
CA ARG A 22 5.81 -1.54 26.40
C ARG A 22 7.09 -0.70 26.39
N GLN A 23 7.42 -0.03 27.49
CA GLN A 23 8.66 0.76 27.60
C GLN A 23 9.93 -0.08 27.36
N VAL A 24 9.96 -1.31 27.89
CA VAL A 24 11.10 -2.22 27.68
C VAL A 24 11.22 -2.63 26.21
N ILE A 25 10.09 -2.91 25.54
CA ILE A 25 10.05 -3.21 24.10
C ILE A 25 10.53 -1.99 23.28
N GLU A 26 9.98 -0.80 23.53
CA GLU A 26 10.33 0.43 22.82
C GLU A 26 11.80 0.83 23.00
N SER A 27 12.40 0.48 24.14
CA SER A 27 13.84 0.67 24.40
C SER A 27 14.76 -0.39 23.78
N GLY A 28 14.20 -1.40 23.10
CA GLY A 28 14.96 -2.51 22.50
C GLY A 28 15.50 -3.53 23.49
N ASN A 29 15.09 -3.47 24.76
CA ASN A 29 15.61 -4.32 25.84
C ASN A 29 14.71 -5.52 26.17
N PHE A 30 13.63 -5.74 25.41
CA PHE A 30 12.75 -6.89 25.61
C PHE A 30 13.31 -8.11 24.87
N GLU A 31 13.59 -9.18 25.60
CA GLU A 31 14.03 -10.45 25.03
C GLU A 31 12.80 -11.29 24.64
N PHE A 32 12.51 -11.36 23.34
CA PHE A 32 11.50 -12.28 22.81
C PHE A 32 12.05 -13.71 22.80
N LYS A 33 11.29 -14.64 23.39
CA LYS A 33 11.65 -16.05 23.50
C LYS A 33 10.86 -16.87 22.48
N GLU A 34 11.56 -17.51 21.57
CA GLU A 34 10.97 -18.45 20.60
C GLU A 34 10.29 -19.64 21.29
N SER A 35 10.78 -20.04 22.47
CA SER A 35 10.17 -21.11 23.28
C SER A 35 8.78 -20.77 23.82
N LEU A 36 8.35 -19.51 23.72
CA LEU A 36 6.99 -19.07 24.01
C LEU A 36 6.10 -19.00 22.76
N GLU A 37 6.60 -19.48 21.61
CA GLU A 37 5.92 -19.60 20.30
C GLU A 37 5.51 -18.28 19.62
N ASP A 38 4.87 -17.36 20.33
CA ASP A 38 4.29 -16.15 19.75
C ASP A 38 4.44 -14.91 20.64
N VAL A 39 4.12 -13.75 20.06
CA VAL A 39 4.16 -12.46 20.76
C VAL A 39 3.21 -12.44 21.96
N HIS A 40 2.05 -13.10 21.87
CA HIS A 40 1.04 -13.03 22.90
C HIS A 40 1.49 -13.71 24.19
N MET A 41 2.05 -14.91 24.08
CA MET A 41 2.63 -15.67 25.20
C MET A 41 3.87 -14.99 25.76
N ASN A 42 4.67 -14.33 24.93
CA ASN A 42 5.79 -13.50 25.39
C ASN A 42 5.31 -12.38 26.33
N ILE A 43 4.29 -11.62 25.92
CA ILE A 43 3.72 -10.55 26.75
C ILE A 43 3.03 -11.10 28.01
N GLU A 44 2.25 -12.16 27.87
CA GLU A 44 1.51 -12.78 28.99
C GLU A 44 2.45 -13.37 30.05
N SER A 45 3.49 -14.08 29.61
CA SER A 45 4.50 -14.65 30.50
C SER A 45 5.30 -13.56 31.22
N GLU A 46 5.71 -12.52 30.51
CA GLU A 46 6.43 -11.41 31.13
C GLU A 46 5.56 -10.64 32.11
N LEU A 47 4.29 -10.41 31.79
CA LEU A 47 3.35 -9.76 32.69
C LEU A 47 3.18 -10.58 33.97
N THR A 48 2.92 -11.87 33.83
CA THR A 48 2.77 -12.79 34.97
C THR A 48 4.04 -12.84 35.81
N ARG A 49 5.23 -12.82 35.19
CA ARG A 49 6.52 -12.74 35.89
C ARG A 49 6.64 -11.45 36.71
N ARG A 50 6.15 -10.32 36.21
CA ARG A 50 6.25 -9.00 36.88
C ARG A 50 5.26 -8.81 38.02
N ILE A 51 4.00 -9.22 37.82
CA ILE A 51 2.90 -8.87 38.74
C ILE A 51 2.22 -10.09 39.38
N GLY A 52 2.69 -11.29 39.08
CA GLY A 52 2.19 -12.52 39.70
C GLY A 52 0.77 -12.90 39.25
N PRO A 53 -0.08 -13.42 40.16
CA PRO A 53 -1.38 -14.00 39.81
C PRO A 53 -2.34 -13.07 39.05
N ALA A 54 -2.27 -11.76 39.25
CA ALA A 54 -3.09 -10.81 38.52
C ALA A 54 -2.79 -10.85 37.01
N GLY A 55 -1.52 -11.02 36.63
CA GLY A 55 -1.10 -11.12 35.22
C GLY A 55 -1.71 -12.33 34.51
N ALA A 56 -1.80 -13.47 35.20
CA ALA A 56 -2.40 -14.69 34.69
C ALA A 56 -3.92 -14.57 34.44
N LYS A 57 -4.58 -13.53 34.97
CA LYS A 57 -6.00 -13.26 34.69
C LYS A 57 -6.22 -12.44 33.41
N LEU A 58 -5.17 -11.89 32.78
CA LEU A 58 -5.29 -11.03 31.61
C LEU A 58 -6.01 -11.73 30.45
N HIS A 59 -5.72 -13.00 30.19
CA HIS A 59 -6.30 -13.74 29.05
C HIS A 59 -7.74 -14.25 29.30
N THR A 60 -8.34 -13.95 30.47
CA THR A 60 -9.70 -14.41 30.79
C THR A 60 -10.71 -13.97 29.73
N ALA A 61 -11.61 -14.89 29.36
CA ALA A 61 -12.68 -14.68 28.37
C ALA A 61 -12.21 -14.36 26.93
N ARG A 62 -10.95 -14.67 26.62
CA ARG A 62 -10.36 -14.57 25.28
C ARG A 62 -9.83 -15.93 24.82
N SER A 63 -9.64 -16.05 23.51
CA SER A 63 -8.90 -17.13 22.90
C SER A 63 -7.73 -16.54 22.12
N ARG A 64 -6.74 -17.35 21.78
CA ARG A 64 -5.72 -16.93 20.81
C ARG A 64 -6.35 -16.65 19.44
N ASN A 65 -7.44 -17.33 19.08
CA ASN A 65 -8.10 -17.22 17.78
C ASN A 65 -8.73 -15.84 17.53
N ASP A 66 -9.55 -15.35 18.47
CA ASP A 66 -10.16 -14.01 18.34
C ASP A 66 -9.16 -12.90 18.66
N GLN A 67 -8.17 -13.16 19.52
CA GLN A 67 -7.10 -12.22 19.79
C GLN A 67 -6.23 -11.97 18.54
N VAL A 68 -5.73 -13.01 17.87
CA VAL A 68 -4.88 -12.82 16.68
C VAL A 68 -5.64 -12.13 15.55
N ALA A 69 -6.90 -12.48 15.32
CA ALA A 69 -7.74 -11.81 14.33
C ALA A 69 -7.95 -10.32 14.67
N THR A 70 -8.07 -9.98 15.96
CA THR A 70 -8.17 -8.60 16.42
C THR A 70 -6.88 -7.83 16.16
N ASP A 71 -5.74 -8.41 16.53
CA ASP A 71 -4.43 -7.76 16.42
C ASP A 71 -4.06 -7.50 14.96
N VAL A 72 -4.29 -8.46 14.06
CA VAL A 72 -4.03 -8.28 12.62
C VAL A 72 -4.92 -7.18 12.03
N ARG A 73 -6.20 -7.10 12.42
CA ARG A 73 -7.09 -6.01 11.97
C ARG A 73 -6.64 -4.64 12.48
N LEU A 74 -6.20 -4.55 13.74
CA LEU A 74 -5.65 -3.31 14.30
C LEU A 74 -4.39 -2.87 13.57
N TYR A 75 -3.48 -3.81 13.29
CA TYR A 75 -2.27 -3.59 12.52
C TYR A 75 -2.60 -3.11 11.10
N CYS A 76 -3.41 -3.85 10.33
CA CYS A 76 -3.83 -3.46 8.99
C CYS A 76 -4.49 -2.08 8.96
N ARG A 77 -5.32 -1.74 9.95
CA ARG A 77 -5.96 -0.42 10.03
C ARG A 77 -4.95 0.72 10.19
N ALA A 78 -3.91 0.51 11.00
CA ALA A 78 -2.84 1.48 11.18
C ALA A 78 -2.01 1.62 9.91
N GLU A 79 -1.62 0.50 9.30
CA GLU A 79 -0.81 0.49 8.09
C GLU A 79 -1.55 1.06 6.87
N ILE A 80 -2.86 0.85 6.74
CA ILE A 80 -3.64 1.52 5.70
C ILE A 80 -3.56 3.04 5.83
N ASN A 81 -3.70 3.60 7.04
CA ASN A 81 -3.60 5.05 7.22
C ASN A 81 -2.21 5.55 6.81
N ARG A 82 -1.15 4.83 7.19
CA ARG A 82 0.22 5.15 6.82
C ARG A 82 0.43 5.10 5.30
N ILE A 83 -0.09 4.07 4.63
CA ILE A 83 0.00 3.95 3.17
C ILE A 83 -0.78 5.09 2.49
N LEU A 84 -1.94 5.48 3.00
CA LEU A 84 -2.69 6.64 2.49
C LEU A 84 -1.90 7.95 2.58
N ASP A 85 -1.19 8.18 3.69
CA ASP A 85 -0.31 9.34 3.86
C ASP A 85 0.84 9.32 2.83
N LEU A 86 1.42 8.15 2.59
CA LEU A 86 2.49 7.97 1.60
C LEU A 86 2.00 8.15 0.16
N ILE A 87 0.80 7.66 -0.17
CA ILE A 87 0.20 7.92 -1.49
C ILE A 87 -0.04 9.42 -1.66
N SER A 88 -0.54 10.10 -0.64
CA SER A 88 -0.77 11.54 -0.67
C SER A 88 0.54 12.32 -0.91
N ALA A 89 1.63 11.91 -0.25
CA ALA A 89 2.96 12.48 -0.48
C ALA A 89 3.46 12.24 -1.92
N MET A 90 3.27 11.04 -2.47
CA MET A 90 3.61 10.73 -3.86
C MET A 90 2.80 11.56 -4.86
N GLN A 91 1.51 11.74 -4.62
CA GLN A 91 0.65 12.61 -5.45
C GLN A 91 1.12 14.07 -5.40
N ALA A 92 1.47 14.58 -4.22
CA ALA A 92 2.03 15.92 -4.08
C ALA A 92 3.34 16.08 -4.87
N ALA A 93 4.27 15.12 -4.77
CA ALA A 93 5.52 15.14 -5.52
C ALA A 93 5.30 15.13 -7.04
N LEU A 94 4.32 14.36 -7.54
CA LEU A 94 3.94 14.36 -8.95
C LEU A 94 3.36 15.71 -9.40
N ILE A 95 2.50 16.33 -8.58
CA ILE A 95 1.92 17.65 -8.86
C ILE A 95 3.02 18.71 -8.89
N GLU A 96 3.91 18.73 -7.89
CA GLU A 96 5.03 19.67 -7.84
C GLU A 96 5.98 19.47 -9.04
N CYS A 97 6.24 18.22 -9.44
CA CYS A 97 7.04 17.93 -10.64
C CYS A 97 6.33 18.44 -11.91
N ALA A 98 5.00 18.28 -12.01
CA ALA A 98 4.20 18.81 -13.10
C ALA A 98 4.27 20.34 -13.16
N GLU A 99 4.15 21.02 -12.03
CA GLU A 99 4.27 22.49 -11.92
C GLU A 99 5.68 22.97 -12.32
N ARG A 100 6.74 22.33 -11.79
CA ARG A 100 8.13 22.59 -12.21
C ARG A 100 8.35 22.32 -13.69
N GLY A 101 7.56 21.43 -14.30
CA GLY A 101 7.55 21.15 -15.73
C GLY A 101 6.88 22.23 -16.58
N GLY A 102 6.04 23.10 -16.01
CA GLY A 102 5.35 24.19 -16.71
C GLY A 102 4.66 23.75 -18.02
N ASN A 103 4.78 24.56 -19.06
CA ASN A 103 4.16 24.29 -20.37
C ASN A 103 5.00 23.37 -21.27
N THR A 104 5.84 22.49 -20.70
CA THR A 104 6.66 21.59 -21.50
C THR A 104 5.76 20.59 -22.23
N VAL A 105 5.87 20.57 -23.55
CA VAL A 105 5.14 19.64 -24.42
C VAL A 105 5.99 18.40 -24.61
N MET A 106 5.38 17.23 -24.53
CA MET A 106 5.98 15.93 -24.80
C MET A 106 5.14 15.18 -25.84
N PRO A 107 5.74 14.27 -26.64
CA PRO A 107 4.93 13.37 -27.45
C PRO A 107 4.13 12.46 -26.50
N GLY A 108 2.81 12.35 -26.72
CA GLY A 108 2.03 11.24 -26.17
C GLY A 108 2.47 9.94 -26.84
N TYR A 109 2.34 8.80 -26.16
CA TYR A 109 2.75 7.52 -26.71
C TYR A 109 1.61 6.51 -26.77
N THR A 110 1.49 5.86 -27.92
CA THR A 110 0.67 4.67 -28.12
C THR A 110 1.54 3.60 -28.77
N HIS A 111 1.62 2.39 -28.22
CA HIS A 111 2.56 1.35 -28.67
C HIS A 111 4.04 1.80 -28.65
N LEU A 112 4.38 2.73 -27.75
CA LEU A 112 5.68 3.39 -27.70
C LEU A 112 6.06 4.12 -29.01
N GLN A 113 5.07 4.40 -29.87
CA GLN A 113 5.18 5.30 -31.01
C GLN A 113 4.63 6.67 -30.63
N ARG A 114 5.24 7.73 -31.15
CA ARG A 114 4.81 9.11 -30.90
C ARG A 114 3.41 9.32 -31.52
N GLY A 115 2.47 9.73 -30.68
CA GLY A 115 1.13 10.19 -31.03
C GLY A 115 0.99 11.69 -30.80
N GLN A 116 -0.23 12.14 -30.50
CA GLN A 116 -0.50 13.57 -30.30
C GLN A 116 0.39 14.18 -29.19
N PRO A 117 0.86 15.42 -29.38
CA PRO A 117 1.56 16.14 -28.33
C PRO A 117 0.66 16.39 -27.11
N VAL A 118 1.21 16.19 -25.91
CA VAL A 118 0.54 16.45 -24.62
C VAL A 118 1.44 17.27 -23.71
N LEU A 119 0.88 17.89 -22.67
CA LEU A 119 1.71 18.51 -21.63
C LEU A 119 2.37 17.41 -20.78
N PHE A 120 3.64 17.61 -20.43
CA PHE A 120 4.33 16.77 -19.45
C PHE A 120 3.54 16.70 -18.13
N ALA A 121 2.98 17.83 -17.71
CA ALA A 121 2.07 17.91 -16.58
C ALA A 121 0.84 16.99 -16.75
N HIS A 122 0.23 16.94 -17.94
CA HIS A 122 -0.92 16.08 -18.20
C HIS A 122 -0.58 14.59 -18.06
N HIS A 123 0.61 14.19 -18.51
CA HIS A 123 1.09 12.82 -18.36
C HIS A 123 1.31 12.46 -16.88
N LEU A 124 1.97 13.33 -16.10
CA LEU A 124 2.16 13.09 -14.66
C LEU A 124 0.83 13.03 -13.89
N LEU A 125 -0.12 13.91 -14.22
CA LEU A 125 -1.44 13.92 -13.58
C LEU A 125 -2.25 12.66 -13.88
N ALA A 126 -1.99 11.95 -14.98
CA ALA A 126 -2.60 10.64 -15.22
C ALA A 126 -2.22 9.62 -14.13
N TYR A 127 -1.02 9.71 -13.57
CA TYR A 127 -0.59 8.88 -12.43
C TYR A 127 -1.18 9.34 -11.10
N VAL A 128 -1.37 10.65 -10.91
CA VAL A 128 -2.09 11.19 -9.73
C VAL A 128 -3.50 10.60 -9.66
N GLU A 129 -4.19 10.50 -10.80
CA GLU A 129 -5.51 9.86 -10.90
C GLU A 129 -5.49 8.35 -10.62
N MET A 130 -4.43 7.65 -11.02
CA MET A 130 -4.26 6.22 -10.67
C MET A 130 -4.14 6.04 -9.15
N LEU A 131 -3.28 6.84 -8.52
CA LEU A 131 -3.04 6.83 -7.07
C LEU A 131 -4.27 7.27 -6.26
N ALA A 132 -5.09 8.19 -6.79
CA ALA A 132 -6.35 8.59 -6.17
C ALA A 132 -7.30 7.40 -6.03
N ARG A 133 -7.45 6.61 -7.10
CA ARG A 133 -8.28 5.40 -7.08
C ARG A 133 -7.74 4.32 -6.15
N ASP A 134 -6.42 4.23 -5.97
CA ASP A 134 -5.84 3.31 -4.99
C ASP A 134 -6.13 3.75 -3.56
N SER A 135 -6.10 5.06 -3.30
CA SER A 135 -6.50 5.63 -2.00
C SER A 135 -7.97 5.37 -1.69
N ASP A 136 -8.86 5.48 -2.68
CA ASP A 136 -10.28 5.14 -2.52
C ASP A 136 -10.47 3.66 -2.13
N ARG A 137 -9.76 2.75 -2.81
CA ARG A 137 -9.80 1.30 -2.50
C ARG A 137 -9.30 1.01 -1.09
N LEU A 138 -8.18 1.61 -0.67
CA LEU A 138 -7.65 1.45 0.68
C LEU A 138 -8.64 1.98 1.73
N THR A 139 -9.25 3.13 1.46
CA THR A 139 -10.27 3.73 2.34
C THR A 139 -11.48 2.81 2.50
N ASP A 140 -11.93 2.17 1.42
CA ASP A 140 -13.05 1.22 1.47
C ASP A 140 -12.67 -0.11 2.13
N CYS A 141 -11.48 -0.65 1.85
CA CYS A 141 -10.93 -1.81 2.52
C CYS A 141 -10.84 -1.58 4.04
N ARG A 142 -10.39 -0.38 4.45
CA ARG A 142 -10.34 0.03 5.86
C ARG A 142 -11.72 -0.01 6.52
N LYS A 143 -12.79 0.38 5.81
CA LYS A 143 -14.16 0.32 6.37
C LYS A 143 -14.58 -1.11 6.66
N ARG A 144 -14.37 -2.03 5.70
CA ARG A 144 -14.72 -3.44 5.82
C ARG A 144 -13.89 -4.17 6.88
N LEU A 145 -12.60 -3.87 6.99
CA LEU A 145 -11.77 -4.52 8.00
C LEU A 145 -12.03 -4.03 9.44
N ASN A 146 -12.68 -2.88 9.61
CA ASN A 146 -12.86 -2.21 10.90
C ASN A 146 -14.06 -2.75 11.71
N VAL A 147 -14.16 -4.08 11.78
CA VAL A 147 -15.18 -4.82 12.54
C VAL A 147 -14.47 -5.74 13.55
N MET A 148 -14.80 -5.61 14.83
CA MET A 148 -14.05 -6.23 15.92
C MET A 148 -14.41 -7.71 16.12
N PRO A 149 -13.43 -8.65 16.04
CA PRO A 149 -13.69 -10.07 16.28
C PRO A 149 -13.60 -10.47 17.76
N LEU A 150 -12.90 -9.70 18.59
CA LEU A 150 -12.71 -9.98 20.03
C LEU A 150 -14.02 -10.29 20.76
N GLY A 151 -14.01 -11.34 21.58
CA GLY A 151 -15.19 -11.88 22.25
C GLY A 151 -15.86 -13.04 21.51
N SER A 152 -15.35 -13.41 20.34
CA SER A 152 -15.75 -14.62 19.62
C SER A 152 -15.19 -15.89 20.25
N GLY A 153 -14.25 -15.75 21.20
CA GLY A 153 -13.60 -16.87 21.86
C GLY A 153 -12.88 -17.76 20.85
N ALA A 154 -12.88 -19.06 21.09
CA ALA A 154 -12.25 -20.00 20.16
C ALA A 154 -13.02 -20.11 18.83
N LEU A 155 -14.36 -20.07 18.89
CA LEU A 155 -15.27 -20.12 17.73
C LEU A 155 -16.76 -19.90 18.10
N ALA A 156 -17.16 -20.08 19.36
CA ALA A 156 -18.57 -20.11 19.81
C ALA A 156 -18.94 -18.99 20.79
N GLY A 157 -18.11 -17.94 20.87
CA GLY A 157 -18.18 -16.94 21.93
C GLY A 157 -17.56 -17.42 23.25
N SER A 158 -17.72 -16.59 24.29
CA SER A 158 -17.31 -16.86 25.66
C SER A 158 -18.54 -17.06 26.55
N THR A 159 -18.49 -18.02 27.48
CA THR A 159 -19.51 -18.16 28.53
C THR A 159 -19.41 -17.06 29.59
N ILE A 160 -18.25 -16.42 29.67
CA ILE A 160 -18.05 -15.18 30.42
C ILE A 160 -18.48 -14.04 29.50
N ILE A 161 -19.65 -13.46 29.80
CA ILE A 161 -20.26 -12.40 28.98
C ILE A 161 -19.43 -11.13 29.11
N ILE A 162 -18.78 -10.75 28.01
CA ILE A 162 -18.07 -9.48 27.88
C ILE A 162 -18.90 -8.48 27.08
N ASP A 163 -18.77 -7.20 27.41
CA ASP A 163 -19.37 -6.11 26.64
C ASP A 163 -18.49 -5.83 25.41
N ARG A 164 -18.80 -6.53 24.30
CA ARG A 164 -18.04 -6.41 23.04
C ARG A 164 -18.15 -5.02 22.43
N GLU A 165 -19.30 -4.36 22.54
CA GLU A 165 -19.50 -3.01 21.99
C GLU A 165 -18.62 -1.98 22.72
N PHE A 166 -18.55 -2.09 24.06
CA PHE A 166 -17.61 -1.27 24.83
C PHE A 166 -16.17 -1.50 24.38
N VAL A 167 -15.74 -2.75 24.19
CA VAL A 167 -14.36 -3.05 23.78
C VAL A 167 -14.09 -2.57 22.35
N ALA A 168 -15.05 -2.71 21.42
CA ALA A 168 -14.95 -2.17 20.07
C ALA A 168 -14.72 -0.66 20.08
N GLN A 169 -15.49 0.08 20.89
CA GLN A 169 -15.32 1.52 21.06
C GLN A 169 -13.93 1.87 21.61
N GLN A 170 -13.44 1.16 22.64
CA GLN A 170 -12.11 1.41 23.23
C GLN A 170 -10.97 1.13 22.24
N LEU A 171 -11.15 0.14 21.35
CA LEU A 171 -10.18 -0.24 20.32
C LEU A 171 -10.41 0.49 18.98
N GLY A 172 -11.38 1.42 18.89
CA GLY A 172 -11.67 2.22 17.70
C GLY A 172 -12.31 1.47 16.52
N PHE A 173 -12.89 0.29 16.77
CA PHE A 173 -13.67 -0.44 15.76
C PHE A 173 -15.05 0.21 15.55
N ALA A 174 -15.59 0.10 14.33
CA ALA A 174 -16.88 0.70 13.99
C ALA A 174 -18.06 -0.16 14.47
N SER A 175 -17.86 -1.47 14.60
CA SER A 175 -18.85 -2.43 15.05
C SER A 175 -18.19 -3.73 15.51
N VAL A 176 -18.99 -4.67 16.04
CA VAL A 176 -18.56 -6.03 16.36
C VAL A 176 -18.95 -7.01 15.26
N THR A 177 -18.18 -8.10 15.11
CA THR A 177 -18.58 -9.21 14.23
C THR A 177 -19.86 -9.87 14.73
N GLN A 178 -20.70 -10.31 13.81
CA GLN A 178 -22.03 -10.88 14.10
C GLN A 178 -22.03 -12.41 14.20
N ASN A 179 -20.96 -13.06 13.75
CA ASN A 179 -20.80 -14.51 13.81
C ASN A 179 -19.40 -14.86 14.34
N SER A 180 -19.33 -15.66 15.40
CA SER A 180 -18.07 -15.99 16.07
C SER A 180 -17.21 -16.98 15.30
N MET A 181 -17.82 -17.86 14.48
CA MET A 181 -17.07 -18.81 13.65
C MET A 181 -16.36 -18.07 12.51
N ASP A 182 -17.11 -17.20 11.82
CA ASP A 182 -16.59 -16.30 10.78
C ASP A 182 -15.46 -15.40 11.31
N ALA A 183 -15.70 -14.76 12.45
CA ALA A 183 -14.76 -13.82 13.07
C ALA A 183 -13.37 -14.38 13.35
N VAL A 184 -13.26 -15.70 13.57
CA VAL A 184 -11.98 -16.36 13.88
C VAL A 184 -11.37 -17.07 12.67
N SER A 185 -12.19 -17.50 11.70
CA SER A 185 -11.74 -18.27 10.55
C SER A 185 -11.37 -17.41 9.35
N ASP A 186 -12.12 -16.34 9.09
CA ASP A 186 -12.01 -15.63 7.82
C ASP A 186 -10.83 -14.64 7.78
N ARG A 187 -10.26 -14.48 6.58
CA ARG A 187 -9.12 -13.59 6.29
C ARG A 187 -9.32 -12.82 4.99
N ASP A 188 -10.57 -12.62 4.57
CA ASP A 188 -10.91 -11.87 3.35
C ASP A 188 -10.27 -10.47 3.34
N PHE A 189 -10.21 -9.82 4.50
CA PHE A 189 -9.64 -8.50 4.68
C PHE A 189 -8.13 -8.45 4.43
N VAL A 190 -7.41 -9.55 4.68
CA VAL A 190 -5.99 -9.68 4.32
C VAL A 190 -5.86 -9.78 2.82
N ALA A 191 -6.68 -10.63 2.18
CA ALA A 191 -6.69 -10.77 0.72
C ALA A 191 -7.06 -9.46 0.01
N GLU A 192 -8.05 -8.74 0.51
CA GLU A 192 -8.49 -7.45 -0.03
C GLU A 192 -7.40 -6.36 0.09
N LEU A 193 -6.73 -6.28 1.24
CA LEU A 193 -5.62 -5.35 1.43
C LEU A 193 -4.45 -5.70 0.50
N LEU A 194 -4.08 -6.98 0.40
CA LEU A 194 -3.04 -7.44 -0.52
C LEU A 194 -3.38 -7.15 -1.98
N PHE A 195 -4.65 -7.32 -2.38
CA PHE A 195 -5.10 -6.93 -3.71
C PHE A 195 -4.90 -5.44 -3.96
N THR A 196 -5.29 -4.61 -2.99
CA THR A 196 -5.19 -3.16 -3.11
C THR A 196 -3.72 -2.70 -3.18
N ILE A 197 -2.85 -3.27 -2.33
CA ILE A 197 -1.40 -3.02 -2.36
C ILE A 197 -0.77 -3.51 -3.68
N SER A 198 -1.19 -4.68 -4.18
CA SER A 198 -0.68 -5.21 -5.45
C SER A 198 -1.02 -4.31 -6.63
N LEU A 199 -2.26 -3.81 -6.68
CA LEU A 199 -2.69 -2.90 -7.74
C LEU A 199 -1.96 -1.56 -7.68
N LEU A 200 -1.76 -1.01 -6.47
CA LEU A 200 -0.91 0.17 -6.26
C LEU A 200 0.51 -0.07 -6.76
N GLY A 201 1.10 -1.24 -6.45
CA GLY A 201 2.40 -1.67 -6.98
C GLY A 201 2.45 -1.72 -8.52
N VAL A 202 1.36 -2.14 -9.17
CA VAL A 202 1.23 -2.13 -10.65
C VAL A 202 1.17 -0.70 -11.20
N HIS A 203 0.46 0.22 -10.56
CA HIS A 203 0.47 1.63 -10.99
C HIS A 203 1.85 2.26 -10.83
N LEU A 204 2.54 1.99 -9.72
CA LEU A 204 3.94 2.42 -9.53
C LEU A 204 4.89 1.78 -10.55
N SER A 205 4.68 0.52 -10.93
CA SER A 205 5.50 -0.13 -11.96
C SER A 205 5.31 0.51 -13.33
N ARG A 206 4.10 0.99 -13.66
CA ARG A 206 3.84 1.73 -14.90
C ARG A 206 4.53 3.08 -14.92
N LEU A 207 4.56 3.81 -13.81
CA LEU A 207 5.32 5.06 -13.71
C LEU A 207 6.84 4.78 -13.75
N SER A 208 7.27 3.68 -13.13
CA SER A 208 8.67 3.24 -13.18
C SER A 208 9.13 2.96 -14.60
N GLU A 209 8.33 2.27 -15.42
CA GLU A 209 8.64 2.05 -16.84
C GLU A 209 8.88 3.36 -17.58
N ASP A 210 7.97 4.32 -17.42
CA ASP A 210 8.07 5.63 -18.07
C ASP A 210 9.31 6.39 -17.60
N VAL A 211 9.60 6.44 -16.29
CA VAL A 211 10.80 7.09 -15.75
C VAL A 211 12.09 6.44 -16.30
N ILE A 212 12.14 5.10 -16.37
CA ILE A 212 13.29 4.36 -16.91
C ILE A 212 13.52 4.75 -18.38
N LEU A 213 12.46 4.78 -19.18
CA LEU A 213 12.53 5.16 -20.59
C LEU A 213 12.93 6.62 -20.73
N TRP A 214 12.29 7.53 -19.99
CA TRP A 214 12.56 8.97 -20.06
C TRP A 214 13.99 9.34 -19.65
N ALA A 215 14.59 8.60 -18.72
CA ALA A 215 15.95 8.80 -18.25
C ALA A 215 17.03 8.19 -19.18
N SER A 216 16.62 7.37 -20.17
CA SER A 216 17.54 6.79 -21.15
C SER A 216 18.23 7.88 -21.99
N ALA A 217 19.38 7.55 -22.61
CA ALA A 217 20.07 8.47 -23.51
C ALA A 217 19.25 8.71 -24.80
N GLU A 218 18.44 7.74 -25.21
CA GLU A 218 17.63 7.76 -26.42
C GLU A 218 16.43 8.71 -26.30
N PHE A 219 15.82 8.80 -25.11
CA PHE A 219 14.75 9.75 -24.84
C PHE A 219 15.30 11.06 -24.28
N GLY A 220 16.05 10.97 -23.17
CA GLY A 220 16.66 12.13 -22.51
C GLY A 220 15.64 13.18 -22.07
N PHE A 221 14.44 12.76 -21.68
CA PHE A 221 13.33 13.65 -21.29
C PHE A 221 13.43 14.10 -19.84
N VAL A 222 14.04 13.30 -18.97
CA VAL A 222 14.20 13.64 -17.56
C VAL A 222 15.63 13.38 -17.09
N SER A 223 16.06 14.15 -16.10
CA SER A 223 17.28 13.90 -15.33
C SER A 223 16.92 13.58 -13.89
N LEU A 224 17.63 12.61 -13.32
CA LEU A 224 17.44 12.17 -11.94
C LEU A 224 18.59 12.67 -11.05
N SER A 225 18.27 12.89 -9.77
CA SER A 225 19.22 13.28 -8.73
C SER A 225 20.26 12.20 -8.45
N ASP A 226 21.52 12.60 -8.23
CA ASP A 226 22.63 11.69 -7.92
C ASP A 226 22.39 10.90 -6.63
N ALA A 227 21.66 11.46 -5.67
CA ALA A 227 21.35 10.79 -4.40
C ALA A 227 20.45 9.57 -4.58
N LEU A 228 19.73 9.48 -5.70
CA LEU A 228 18.69 8.47 -5.97
C LEU A 228 18.99 7.64 -7.22
N THR A 229 20.20 7.76 -7.74
CA THR A 229 20.71 6.96 -8.86
C THR A 229 22.08 6.42 -8.54
N THR A 230 22.40 5.22 -9.01
CA THR A 230 23.80 4.78 -9.00
C THR A 230 24.54 5.32 -10.22
N GLY A 231 25.73 5.87 -9.99
CA GLY A 231 26.67 6.25 -11.04
C GLY A 231 27.56 5.08 -11.45
N SER A 232 28.02 5.06 -12.71
CA SER A 232 29.06 4.13 -13.11
C SER A 232 30.43 4.58 -12.58
N SER A 233 31.21 3.65 -12.00
CA SER A 233 32.61 3.91 -11.63
C SER A 233 33.52 4.21 -12.83
N LEU A 234 33.05 3.97 -14.06
CA LEU A 234 33.79 4.18 -15.31
C LEU A 234 33.23 5.33 -16.17
N MET A 235 31.94 5.66 -16.05
CA MET A 235 31.27 6.64 -16.91
C MET A 235 30.49 7.67 -16.07
N PRO A 236 31.03 8.88 -15.85
CA PRO A 236 30.45 9.90 -14.97
C PRO A 236 29.03 10.35 -15.34
N GLN A 237 28.68 10.28 -16.62
CA GLN A 237 27.38 10.70 -17.14
C GLN A 237 26.29 9.61 -17.04
N LYS A 238 26.67 8.36 -16.77
CA LYS A 238 25.71 7.24 -16.72
C LYS A 238 25.09 7.17 -15.33
N LYS A 239 23.80 7.55 -15.25
CA LYS A 239 22.95 7.41 -14.07
C LYS A 239 21.93 6.30 -14.29
N ASN A 240 21.85 5.34 -13.38
CA ASN A 240 20.88 4.25 -13.48
C ASN A 240 19.64 4.57 -12.63
N PRO A 241 18.41 4.35 -13.15
CA PRO A 241 17.17 4.57 -12.40
C PRO A 241 16.84 3.39 -11.49
N ASP A 242 17.78 2.97 -10.62
CA ASP A 242 17.68 1.72 -9.84
C ASP A 242 16.41 1.63 -8.99
N VAL A 243 15.95 2.75 -8.41
CA VAL A 243 14.72 2.79 -7.61
C VAL A 243 13.50 2.44 -8.47
N ALA A 244 13.42 2.97 -9.70
CA ALA A 244 12.34 2.66 -10.63
C ALA A 244 12.40 1.18 -11.05
N GLU A 245 13.59 0.67 -11.34
CA GLU A 245 13.78 -0.73 -11.71
C GLU A 245 13.36 -1.70 -10.58
N LEU A 246 13.79 -1.41 -9.35
CA LEU A 246 13.44 -2.19 -8.17
C LEU A 246 11.95 -2.07 -7.84
N THR A 247 11.34 -0.90 -7.96
CA THR A 247 9.90 -0.70 -7.76
C THR A 247 9.09 -1.49 -8.78
N ARG A 248 9.47 -1.43 -10.06
CA ARG A 248 8.90 -2.25 -11.13
C ARG A 248 9.03 -3.73 -10.84
N GLY A 249 10.22 -4.22 -10.46
CA GLY A 249 10.43 -5.62 -10.12
C GLY A 249 9.65 -6.09 -8.89
N LYS A 250 9.57 -5.26 -7.84
CA LYS A 250 8.86 -5.56 -6.58
C LYS A 250 7.34 -5.66 -6.76
N SER A 251 6.76 -5.08 -7.80
CA SER A 251 5.34 -5.32 -8.15
C SER A 251 5.00 -6.81 -8.31
N ALA A 252 5.93 -7.61 -8.85
CA ALA A 252 5.74 -9.05 -8.98
C ALA A 252 5.67 -9.77 -7.62
N ARG A 253 6.44 -9.28 -6.63
CA ARG A 253 6.44 -9.80 -5.25
C ARG A 253 5.08 -9.57 -4.59
N LEU A 254 4.53 -8.36 -4.74
CA LEU A 254 3.20 -8.02 -4.21
C LEU A 254 2.11 -8.91 -4.81
N ILE A 255 2.12 -9.09 -6.14
CA ILE A 255 1.19 -10.00 -6.84
C ILE A 255 1.35 -11.44 -6.34
N GLY A 256 2.59 -11.90 -6.14
CA GLY A 256 2.88 -13.22 -5.59
C GLY A 256 2.27 -13.42 -4.20
N ASN A 257 2.41 -12.44 -3.32
CA ASN A 257 1.84 -12.48 -1.97
C ASN A 257 0.31 -12.55 -1.97
N LEU A 258 -0.36 -11.80 -2.87
CA LEU A 258 -1.80 -11.93 -3.07
C LEU A 258 -2.18 -13.35 -3.50
N MET A 259 -1.47 -13.90 -4.48
CA MET A 259 -1.73 -15.26 -4.95
C MET A 259 -1.57 -16.29 -3.84
N SER A 260 -0.52 -16.18 -3.02
CA SER A 260 -0.29 -17.05 -1.87
C SER A 260 -1.46 -17.04 -0.87
N ILE A 261 -2.01 -15.86 -0.55
CA ILE A 261 -3.17 -15.79 0.36
C ILE A 261 -4.44 -16.36 -0.27
N LEU A 262 -4.72 -16.05 -1.53
CA LEU A 262 -5.89 -16.60 -2.21
C LEU A 262 -5.83 -18.13 -2.31
N THR A 263 -4.64 -18.70 -2.54
CA THR A 263 -4.45 -20.16 -2.58
C THR A 263 -4.45 -20.79 -1.20
N LEU A 264 -3.93 -20.12 -0.17
CA LEU A 264 -3.99 -20.56 1.22
C LEU A 264 -5.44 -20.70 1.70
N LEU A 265 -6.27 -19.69 1.44
CA LEU A 265 -7.67 -19.67 1.91
C LEU A 265 -8.57 -20.63 1.14
N LYS A 266 -8.17 -21.06 -0.06
CA LYS A 266 -8.98 -21.92 -0.93
C LYS A 266 -9.26 -23.28 -0.28
N GLY A 267 -10.52 -23.47 0.11
CA GLY A 267 -11.03 -24.76 0.57
C GLY A 267 -10.62 -25.12 2.00
N LEU A 268 -10.18 -24.14 2.81
CA LEU A 268 -9.99 -24.35 4.24
C LEU A 268 -11.34 -24.69 4.90
N PRO A 269 -11.42 -25.78 5.69
CA PRO A 269 -12.63 -26.08 6.45
C PRO A 269 -12.81 -25.06 7.58
N MET A 270 -14.06 -24.80 7.98
CA MET A 270 -14.30 -24.03 9.20
C MET A 270 -13.75 -24.80 10.43
N THR A 271 -13.18 -24.16 11.45
CA THR A 271 -13.06 -22.70 11.70
C THR A 271 -11.60 -22.24 11.65
N TYR A 272 -10.97 -21.93 12.79
CA TYR A 272 -9.54 -21.62 12.83
C TYR A 272 -8.73 -22.87 12.53
N ASN A 273 -7.82 -22.78 11.56
CA ASN A 273 -6.81 -23.79 11.27
C ASN A 273 -5.42 -23.17 11.42
N ARG A 274 -4.41 -23.99 11.71
CA ARG A 274 -3.04 -23.49 11.87
C ARG A 274 -2.47 -22.92 10.57
N ASP A 275 -3.02 -23.33 9.42
CA ASP A 275 -2.80 -22.73 8.10
C ASP A 275 -2.93 -21.21 8.12
N LEU A 276 -3.87 -20.65 8.91
CA LEU A 276 -4.05 -19.21 9.08
C LEU A 276 -2.88 -18.51 9.76
N GLN A 277 -1.85 -19.23 10.20
CA GLN A 277 -0.61 -18.61 10.65
C GLN A 277 0.19 -18.01 9.47
N GLU A 278 0.04 -18.56 8.27
CA GLU A 278 0.68 -18.13 7.02
C GLU A 278 0.09 -16.83 6.44
N ASP A 279 -0.91 -16.22 7.10
CA ASP A 279 -1.53 -14.97 6.66
C ASP A 279 -0.61 -13.74 6.83
N LYS A 280 0.33 -13.80 7.79
CA LYS A 280 1.13 -12.66 8.27
C LYS A 280 2.35 -12.36 7.41
N GLU A 281 3.11 -13.36 7.01
CA GLU A 281 4.35 -13.13 6.24
C GLU A 281 4.10 -12.41 4.90
N PRO A 282 3.18 -12.87 4.02
CA PRO A 282 2.88 -12.14 2.78
C PRO A 282 2.24 -10.76 3.03
N LEU A 283 1.49 -10.61 4.12
CA LEU A 283 0.91 -9.34 4.54
C LEU A 283 1.99 -8.32 4.93
N PHE A 284 2.85 -8.69 5.88
CA PHE A 284 3.94 -7.83 6.38
C PHE A 284 4.90 -7.47 5.27
N ASP A 285 5.30 -8.47 4.47
CA ASP A 285 6.19 -8.25 3.34
C ASP A 285 5.62 -7.29 2.30
N SER A 286 4.31 -7.35 2.04
CA SER A 286 3.66 -6.45 1.09
C SER A 286 3.58 -5.02 1.62
N ILE A 287 3.28 -4.86 2.91
CA ILE A 287 3.25 -3.55 3.59
C ILE A 287 4.64 -2.92 3.61
N ASP A 288 5.68 -3.66 4.02
CA ASP A 288 7.06 -3.18 4.05
C ASP A 288 7.56 -2.81 2.64
N THR A 289 7.22 -3.65 1.66
CA THR A 289 7.60 -3.42 0.26
C THR A 289 6.96 -2.13 -0.28
N ILE A 290 5.67 -1.90 -0.04
CA ILE A 290 4.99 -0.71 -0.57
C ILE A 290 5.34 0.56 0.19
N ASP A 291 5.58 0.47 1.51
CA ASP A 291 6.07 1.59 2.33
C ASP A 291 7.40 2.12 1.79
N ILE A 292 8.37 1.23 1.57
CA ILE A 292 9.68 1.60 1.04
C ILE A 292 9.55 2.10 -0.39
N ALA A 293 8.78 1.42 -1.25
CA ALA A 293 8.60 1.82 -2.64
C ALA A 293 8.01 3.24 -2.75
N LEU A 294 6.94 3.54 -2.01
CA LEU A 294 6.33 4.88 -2.03
C LEU A 294 7.30 5.95 -1.55
N LYS A 295 8.02 5.73 -0.43
CA LYS A 295 8.96 6.72 0.11
C LYS A 295 10.08 7.06 -0.87
N VAL A 296 10.81 6.05 -1.33
CA VAL A 296 11.99 6.26 -2.17
C VAL A 296 11.56 6.77 -3.56
N PHE A 297 10.42 6.32 -4.08
CA PHE A 297 9.93 6.78 -5.37
C PHE A 297 9.36 8.21 -5.29
N THR A 298 8.77 8.61 -4.15
CA THR A 298 8.40 10.00 -3.88
C THR A 298 9.62 10.89 -3.92
N GLU A 299 10.70 10.53 -3.22
CA GLU A 299 11.96 11.28 -3.26
C GLU A 299 12.53 11.38 -4.68
N MET A 300 12.43 10.30 -5.48
CA MET A 300 12.89 10.28 -6.87
C MET A 300 12.13 11.28 -7.74
N ILE A 301 10.80 11.31 -7.64
CA ILE A 301 9.97 12.27 -8.38
C ILE A 301 10.21 13.71 -7.90
N THR A 302 10.39 13.92 -6.59
CA THR A 302 10.74 15.23 -6.04
C THR A 302 12.06 15.75 -6.62
N GLY A 303 13.07 14.89 -6.75
CA GLY A 303 14.37 15.23 -7.34
C GLY A 303 14.47 15.10 -8.86
N MET A 304 13.37 14.80 -9.55
CA MET A 304 13.33 14.66 -11.01
C MET A 304 13.10 16.01 -11.68
N ASP A 305 13.91 16.30 -12.71
CA ASP A 305 13.80 17.48 -13.54
C ASP A 305 13.54 17.10 -15.00
N VAL A 306 12.62 17.81 -15.64
CA VAL A 306 12.34 17.64 -17.07
C VAL A 306 13.35 18.41 -17.92
N ASN A 307 13.96 17.75 -18.90
CA ASN A 307 14.75 18.42 -19.92
C ASN A 307 13.84 19.04 -20.97
N ARG A 308 13.36 20.25 -20.68
CA ARG A 308 12.39 20.99 -21.50
C ARG A 308 12.77 21.05 -22.99
N ALA A 309 14.06 21.23 -23.28
CA ALA A 309 14.55 21.34 -24.65
C ALA A 309 14.39 20.01 -25.41
N ASN A 310 14.89 18.91 -24.83
CA ASN A 310 14.81 17.58 -25.45
C ASN A 310 13.36 17.12 -25.58
N THR A 311 12.57 17.27 -24.52
CA THR A 311 11.17 16.83 -24.47
C THR A 311 10.32 17.58 -25.50
N THR A 312 10.48 18.91 -25.59
CA THR A 312 9.76 19.71 -26.60
C THR A 312 10.23 19.37 -28.01
N ALA A 313 11.54 19.24 -28.23
CA ALA A 313 12.07 18.89 -29.55
C ALA A 313 11.54 17.54 -30.05
N ALA A 314 11.32 16.56 -29.17
CA ALA A 314 10.72 15.28 -29.53
C ALA A 314 9.24 15.37 -29.91
N ALA A 315 8.53 16.42 -29.47
CA ALA A 315 7.15 16.72 -29.82
C ALA A 315 7.00 17.69 -31.02
N SER A 316 8.12 18.21 -31.54
CA SER A 316 8.12 19.23 -32.60
C SER A 316 7.95 18.69 -34.03
N ASP A 317 7.83 17.37 -34.20
CA ASP A 317 7.58 16.79 -35.52
C ASP A 317 6.20 17.24 -36.04
N PRO A 318 6.13 18.03 -37.13
CA PRO A 318 4.87 18.54 -37.66
C PRO A 318 3.87 17.43 -38.02
N MET A 319 4.35 16.21 -38.29
CA MET A 319 3.50 15.07 -38.61
C MET A 319 2.63 14.65 -37.42
N LEU A 320 3.03 14.97 -36.19
CA LEU A 320 2.24 14.70 -34.98
C LEU A 320 0.96 15.54 -34.92
N LEU A 321 0.89 16.63 -35.69
CA LEU A 321 -0.27 17.51 -35.82
C LEU A 321 -1.15 17.19 -37.04
N ALA A 322 -0.85 16.13 -37.78
CA ALA A 322 -1.66 15.71 -38.93
C ALA A 322 -3.11 15.38 -38.51
N THR A 323 -3.29 14.78 -37.34
CA THR A 323 -4.62 14.49 -36.77
C THR A 323 -5.40 15.78 -36.52
N ASP A 324 -4.77 16.81 -35.96
CA ASP A 324 -5.39 18.13 -35.73
C ASP A 324 -5.88 18.76 -37.04
N LEU A 325 -5.14 18.58 -38.14
CA LEU A 325 -5.55 19.05 -39.46
C LEU A 325 -6.73 18.26 -40.03
N ALA A 326 -6.79 16.96 -39.77
CA ALA A 326 -7.96 16.14 -40.12
C ALA A 326 -9.19 16.58 -39.32
N ASP A 327 -9.04 16.83 -38.01
CA ASP A 327 -10.11 17.32 -37.15
C ASP A 327 -10.57 18.72 -37.56
N TYR A 328 -9.66 19.58 -38.03
CA TYR A 328 -10.01 20.87 -38.62
C TYR A 328 -10.96 20.71 -39.82
N LEU A 329 -10.69 19.77 -40.72
CA LEU A 329 -11.56 19.49 -41.86
C LEU A 329 -12.92 18.93 -41.41
N VAL A 330 -12.93 18.06 -40.39
CA VAL A 330 -14.16 17.53 -39.80
C VAL A 330 -15.02 18.65 -39.21
N ASN A 331 -14.40 19.60 -38.50
CA ASN A 331 -15.08 20.79 -37.99
C ASN A 331 -15.66 21.69 -39.09
N HIS A 332 -15.18 21.53 -40.33
CA HIS A 332 -15.71 22.17 -41.54
C HIS A 332 -16.60 21.24 -42.38
N ALA A 333 -17.23 20.26 -41.74
CA ALA A 333 -18.19 19.32 -42.32
C ALA A 333 -17.64 18.33 -43.36
N VAL A 334 -16.32 18.13 -43.42
CA VAL A 334 -15.74 17.03 -44.20
C VAL A 334 -15.90 15.72 -43.42
N PRO A 335 -16.46 14.64 -43.98
CA PRO A 335 -16.53 13.36 -43.30
C PRO A 335 -15.15 12.86 -42.87
N PHE A 336 -15.00 12.33 -41.66
CA PHE A 336 -13.71 11.94 -41.07
C PHE A 336 -12.84 11.06 -41.98
N ARG A 337 -13.41 10.05 -42.64
CA ARG A 337 -12.64 9.18 -43.56
C ARG A 337 -12.06 9.93 -44.75
N GLN A 338 -12.80 10.92 -45.25
CA GLN A 338 -12.33 11.77 -46.35
C GLN A 338 -11.27 12.75 -45.86
N ALA A 339 -11.47 13.38 -44.68
CA ALA A 339 -10.46 14.23 -44.06
C ALA A 339 -9.13 13.47 -43.84
N HIS A 340 -9.19 12.28 -43.27
CA HIS A 340 -8.05 11.41 -43.05
C HIS A 340 -7.34 11.03 -44.36
N GLU A 341 -8.08 10.68 -45.43
CA GLU A 341 -7.46 10.38 -46.73
C GLU A 341 -6.77 11.61 -47.34
N VAL A 342 -7.39 12.80 -47.23
CA VAL A 342 -6.81 14.04 -47.73
C VAL A 342 -5.51 14.38 -46.98
N ILE A 343 -5.52 14.29 -45.65
CA ILE A 343 -4.31 14.56 -44.86
C ILE A 343 -3.25 13.47 -45.08
N GLY A 344 -3.64 12.21 -45.20
CA GLY A 344 -2.72 11.11 -45.50
C GLY A 344 -2.02 11.21 -46.86
N LYS A 345 -2.58 11.96 -47.82
CA LYS A 345 -1.91 12.29 -49.10
C LYS A 345 -1.02 13.53 -49.03
N LEU A 346 -1.24 14.39 -48.03
CA LEU A 346 -0.48 15.62 -47.82
C LEU A 346 0.86 15.36 -47.12
N VAL A 347 0.85 14.41 -46.18
CA VAL A 347 2.00 13.90 -45.41
C VAL A 347 2.87 12.98 -46.26
#